data_AF-A0AAD7HGV4-F1
#
_entry.id   AF-A0AAD7HGV4-F1
#
_cell.length_a   1.000
_cell.length_b   1.000
_cell.length_c   1.000
_cell.angle_alpha   90.00
_cell.angle_beta   90.00
_cell.angle_gamma   90.00
#
_symmetry.space_group_name_H-M   'P 1'
#
loop_
_entity.id
_entity.type
_entity.pdbx_description
1 polymer ?
#
loop_
_entity_poly.entity_id
_entity_poly.type
_entity_poly.pdbx_seq_one_letter_code
_entity_poly.pdbx_strand_id
1 'polypeptide(L)'
;MPERLSSDLKDRIVKWYFDDNLTMRDIVSLADVSLGLVSKTITLYCEYGQVTNPNSRRTGRPRLLNDGDENYIRAILVANPTLYLDEIQSKLASVCGAELSISGIARVLTRLQLNRKQLSKQAAEHNDQLRTVWEAEMAQYTDPDVFVALDES
;
A
#
# COMPACT_ATOMS: atom_id res chain seq x y z
N MET A 1 20.90 -3.43 -16.37
CA MET A 1 21.07 -2.00 -16.03
C MET A 1 22.51 -1.80 -15.62
N PRO A 2 23.20 -0.72 -16.05
CA PRO A 2 24.59 -0.52 -15.65
C PRO A 2 24.69 -0.39 -14.14
N GLU A 3 25.80 -0.89 -13.58
CA GLU A 3 26.07 -0.87 -12.15
C GLU A 3 26.10 0.58 -11.63
N ARG A 4 25.44 0.80 -10.50
CA ARG A 4 25.48 2.10 -9.82
C ARG A 4 26.84 2.20 -9.15
N LEU A 5 27.65 3.18 -9.54
CA LEU A 5 28.87 3.51 -8.82
C LEU A 5 28.55 3.73 -7.34
N SER A 6 29.37 3.14 -6.46
CA SER A 6 29.22 3.21 -5.00
C SER A 6 29.04 4.66 -4.53
N SER A 7 28.12 4.88 -3.58
CA SER A 7 27.92 6.19 -2.95
C SER A 7 29.20 6.69 -2.28
N ASP A 8 29.97 5.78 -1.70
CA ASP A 8 31.24 6.08 -1.01
C ASP A 8 32.28 6.72 -1.94
N LEU A 9 32.37 6.24 -3.18
CA LEU A 9 33.27 6.83 -4.18
C LEU A 9 32.83 8.26 -4.56
N LYS A 10 31.53 8.53 -4.60
CA LYS A 10 31.02 9.87 -4.88
C LYS A 10 31.26 10.82 -3.71
N ASP A 11 31.10 10.34 -2.48
CA ASP A 11 31.42 11.14 -1.28
C ASP A 11 32.91 11.47 -1.24
N ARG A 12 33.76 10.53 -1.67
CA ARG A 12 35.21 10.77 -1.81
C ARG A 12 35.55 11.79 -2.90
N ILE A 13 34.86 11.76 -4.04
CA ILE A 13 34.97 12.77 -5.09
C ILE A 13 34.66 14.18 -4.55
N VAL A 14 33.61 14.31 -3.73
CA VAL A 14 33.25 15.59 -3.10
C VAL A 14 34.37 16.07 -2.17
N LYS A 15 34.90 15.20 -1.31
CA LYS A 15 36.01 15.56 -0.42
C LYS A 15 37.25 16.00 -1.18
N TRP A 16 37.65 15.26 -2.22
CA TRP A 16 38.79 15.62 -3.06
C TRP A 16 38.63 17.00 -3.72
N TYR A 17 37.40 17.37 -4.08
CA TYR A 17 37.15 18.66 -4.71
C TYR A 17 37.11 19.82 -3.72
N PHE A 18 36.45 19.66 -2.57
CA PHE A 18 36.24 20.76 -1.61
C PHE A 18 37.30 20.84 -0.52
N ASP A 19 37.76 19.70 0.01
CA ASP A 19 38.73 19.66 1.11
C ASP A 19 40.17 19.70 0.56
N ASP A 20 40.46 18.89 -0.46
CA ASP A 20 41.80 18.75 -1.03
C ASP A 20 42.08 19.70 -2.21
N ASN A 21 41.08 20.49 -2.64
CA ASN A 21 41.15 21.44 -3.76
C ASN A 21 41.71 20.85 -5.08
N LEU A 22 41.44 19.56 -5.33
CA LEU A 22 41.86 18.90 -6.57
C LEU A 22 41.00 19.35 -7.75
N THR A 23 41.60 19.49 -8.93
CA THR A 23 40.83 19.81 -10.13
C THR A 23 40.00 18.60 -10.55
N MET A 24 38.88 18.83 -11.26
CA MET A 24 38.05 17.74 -11.76
C MET A 24 38.82 16.76 -12.66
N ARG A 25 39.89 17.21 -13.34
CA ARG A 25 40.75 16.35 -14.18
C ARG A 25 41.64 15.44 -13.34
N ASP A 26 42.17 15.95 -12.23
CA ASP A 26 42.98 15.16 -11.30
C ASP A 26 42.12 14.12 -10.58
N ILE A 27 40.86 14.47 -10.26
CA ILE A 27 39.90 13.52 -9.68
C ILE A 27 39.55 12.40 -10.67
N VAL A 28 39.39 12.74 -11.96
CA VAL A 28 39.13 11.75 -13.02
C VAL A 28 40.28 10.76 -13.14
N SER A 29 41.53 11.24 -13.16
CA SER A 29 42.69 10.35 -13.26
C SER A 29 42.91 9.52 -12.00
N LEU A 30 42.58 10.05 -10.82
CA LEU A 30 42.76 9.36 -9.55
C LEU A 30 41.68 8.30 -9.31
N ALA A 31 40.43 8.59 -9.64
CA ALA A 31 39.29 7.72 -9.36
C ALA A 31 38.91 6.79 -10.53
N ASP A 32 39.55 6.96 -11.70
CA ASP A 32 39.26 6.23 -12.94
C ASP A 32 37.77 6.28 -13.33
N VAL A 33 37.20 7.50 -13.34
CA VAL A 33 35.78 7.77 -13.66
C VAL A 33 35.66 8.83 -14.74
N SER A 34 34.50 8.91 -15.40
CA SER A 34 34.27 9.94 -16.41
C SER A 34 34.15 11.35 -15.80
N LEU A 35 34.63 12.36 -16.54
CA LEU A 35 34.50 13.77 -16.15
C LEU A 35 33.04 14.19 -15.93
N GLY A 36 32.12 13.65 -16.74
CA GLY A 36 30.69 13.90 -16.59
C GLY A 36 30.13 13.38 -15.27
N LEU A 37 30.67 12.29 -14.73
CA LEU A 37 30.28 11.79 -13.41
C LEU A 37 30.75 12.71 -12.30
N VAL A 38 32.03 13.12 -12.33
CA VAL A 38 32.63 14.05 -11.35
C VAL A 38 31.87 15.37 -11.32
N SER A 39 31.65 15.96 -12.50
CA SER A 39 30.87 17.19 -12.64
C SER A 39 29.45 17.01 -12.08
N LYS A 40 28.74 15.95 -12.45
CA LYS A 40 27.40 15.67 -11.94
C LYS A 40 27.35 15.48 -10.43
N THR A 41 28.33 14.79 -9.83
CA THR A 41 28.39 14.59 -8.38
C THR A 41 28.63 15.89 -7.64
N ILE A 42 29.52 16.75 -8.14
CA ILE A 42 29.80 18.05 -7.53
C ILE A 42 28.58 18.96 -7.65
N THR A 43 27.95 19.05 -8.83
CA THR A 43 26.72 19.83 -9.03
C THR A 43 25.61 19.39 -8.09
N LEU A 44 25.40 18.08 -7.96
CA LEU A 44 24.35 17.54 -7.08
C LEU A 44 24.63 17.85 -5.60
N TYR A 45 25.90 17.79 -5.20
CA TYR A 45 26.32 18.16 -3.84
C TYR A 45 26.13 19.65 -3.58
N CYS A 46 26.45 20.52 -4.54
CA CYS A 46 26.19 21.96 -4.43
C CYS A 46 24.70 22.29 -4.34
N GLU A 47 23.86 21.61 -5.12
CA GLU A 47 22.42 21.88 -5.19
C GLU A 47 21.63 21.30 -4.02
N TYR A 48 21.98 20.08 -3.57
CA TYR A 48 21.17 19.32 -2.60
C TYR A 48 21.94 18.89 -1.34
N GLY A 49 23.24 19.17 -1.25
CA GLY A 49 24.09 18.71 -0.15
C GLY A 49 24.32 17.19 -0.13
N GLN A 50 23.99 16.48 -1.21
CA GLN A 50 24.04 15.02 -1.27
C GLN A 50 24.56 14.53 -2.63
N VAL A 51 25.30 13.42 -2.64
CA VAL A 51 25.84 12.78 -3.85
C VAL A 51 24.83 11.91 -4.61
N THR A 52 23.65 11.71 -4.02
CA THR A 52 22.52 11.01 -4.65
C THR A 52 21.36 11.97 -4.83
N ASN A 53 20.67 11.89 -5.98
CA ASN A 53 19.60 12.81 -6.29
C ASN A 53 18.40 12.53 -5.37
N PRO A 54 18.03 13.47 -4.47
CA PRO A 54 16.94 13.26 -3.52
C PRO A 54 15.58 13.11 -4.20
N ASN A 55 15.43 13.67 -5.40
CA ASN A 55 14.22 13.60 -6.22
C ASN A 55 14.19 12.35 -7.11
N SER A 56 15.26 11.56 -7.17
CA SER A 56 15.29 10.33 -7.95
C SER A 56 14.53 9.21 -7.24
N ARG A 57 13.21 9.25 -7.34
CA ARG A 57 12.38 8.11 -6.94
C ARG A 57 12.40 7.08 -8.06
N ARG A 58 12.43 5.78 -7.70
CA ARG A 58 12.14 4.72 -8.68
C ARG A 58 10.69 4.88 -9.11
N THR A 59 10.48 5.56 -10.24
CA THR A 59 9.18 5.64 -10.87
C THR A 59 8.91 4.29 -11.53
N GLY A 60 8.10 3.46 -10.88
CA GLY A 60 7.55 2.26 -11.48
C GLY A 60 6.56 2.60 -12.60
N ARG A 61 5.99 1.56 -13.23
CA ARG A 61 4.88 1.73 -14.16
C ARG A 61 3.74 2.48 -13.46
N PRO A 62 3.13 3.50 -14.10
CA PRO A 62 1.98 4.19 -13.52
C PRO A 62 0.88 3.19 -13.17
N ARG A 63 0.15 3.49 -12.09
CA ARG A 63 -0.93 2.63 -11.62
C ARG A 63 -2.06 2.62 -12.66
N LEU A 64 -2.71 1.47 -12.82
CA LEU A 64 -3.86 1.34 -13.71
C LEU A 64 -5.12 1.99 -13.11
N LEU A 65 -5.27 1.91 -11.78
CA LEU A 65 -6.35 2.55 -11.04
C LEU A 65 -5.91 3.92 -10.54
N ASN A 66 -6.79 4.89 -10.69
CA ASN A 66 -6.67 6.20 -10.05
C ASN A 66 -7.34 6.19 -8.67
N ASP A 67 -7.13 7.23 -7.88
CA ASP A 67 -7.71 7.38 -6.54
C ASP A 67 -9.25 7.37 -6.58
N GLY A 68 -9.86 7.87 -7.66
CA GLY A 68 -11.31 7.80 -7.89
C GLY A 68 -11.83 6.37 -8.02
N ASP A 69 -11.09 5.49 -8.70
CA ASP A 69 -11.48 4.09 -8.87
C ASP A 69 -11.33 3.33 -7.55
N GLU A 70 -10.30 3.63 -6.77
CA GLU A 70 -10.12 3.07 -5.42
C GLU A 70 -11.27 3.48 -4.50
N ASN A 71 -11.75 4.73 -4.59
CA ASN A 71 -12.92 5.20 -3.84
C ASN A 71 -14.20 4.49 -4.28
N TYR A 72 -14.36 4.25 -5.58
CA TYR A 72 -15.50 3.47 -6.10
C TYR A 72 -15.50 2.04 -5.54
N ILE A 73 -14.34 1.37 -5.51
CA ILE A 73 -14.20 0.02 -4.91
C ILE A 73 -14.64 0.02 -3.44
N ARG A 74 -14.24 1.04 -2.67
CA ARG A 74 -14.68 1.17 -1.27
C ARG A 74 -16.20 1.33 -1.18
N ALA A 75 -16.79 2.19 -2.01
CA ALA A 75 -18.22 2.45 -1.99
C ALA A 75 -19.05 1.20 -2.31
N ILE A 76 -18.68 0.42 -3.34
CA ILE A 76 -19.41 -0.80 -3.70
C ILE A 76 -19.32 -1.89 -2.63
N LEU A 77 -18.19 -1.98 -1.93
CA LEU A 77 -18.00 -2.96 -0.86
C LEU A 77 -18.69 -2.56 0.45
N VAL A 78 -18.84 -1.25 0.71
CA VAL A 78 -19.67 -0.74 1.81
C VAL A 78 -21.15 -1.04 1.53
N ALA A 79 -21.61 -0.81 0.30
CA ALA A 79 -23.00 -1.06 -0.09
C ALA A 79 -23.33 -2.57 -0.16
N ASN A 80 -22.38 -3.39 -0.62
CA ASN A 80 -22.56 -4.84 -0.70
C ASN A 80 -21.23 -5.57 -0.39
N PRO A 81 -21.04 -6.02 0.86
CA PRO A 81 -19.80 -6.69 1.28
C PRO A 81 -19.68 -8.14 0.79
N THR A 82 -20.73 -8.72 0.19
CA THR A 82 -20.72 -10.11 -0.30
C THR A 82 -20.28 -10.23 -1.75
N LEU A 83 -19.83 -9.14 -2.38
CA LEU A 83 -19.41 -9.14 -3.78
C LEU A 83 -18.19 -10.03 -4.01
N TYR A 84 -18.26 -10.85 -5.05
CA TYR A 84 -17.13 -11.65 -5.52
C TYR A 84 -16.16 -10.81 -6.35
N LEU A 85 -14.94 -11.33 -6.53
CA LEU A 85 -13.87 -10.59 -7.22
C LEU A 85 -14.17 -10.33 -8.71
N ASP A 86 -14.84 -11.26 -9.36
CA ASP A 86 -15.34 -11.14 -10.74
C ASP A 86 -16.49 -10.14 -10.86
N GLU A 87 -17.38 -10.07 -9.87
CA GLU A 87 -18.43 -9.03 -9.84
C GLU A 87 -17.83 -7.63 -9.67
N ILE A 88 -16.81 -7.49 -8.83
CA ILE A 88 -16.04 -6.25 -8.68
C ILE A 88 -15.35 -5.90 -10.02
N GLN A 89 -14.82 -6.90 -10.72
CA GLN A 89 -14.21 -6.72 -12.04
C GLN A 89 -15.19 -6.15 -13.05
N SER A 90 -16.37 -6.75 -13.17
CA SER A 90 -17.40 -6.30 -14.11
C SER A 90 -17.89 -4.89 -13.80
N LYS A 91 -18.02 -4.53 -12.50
CA LYS A 91 -18.40 -3.19 -12.07
C LYS A 91 -17.33 -2.14 -12.36
N LEU A 92 -16.05 -2.48 -12.16
CA LEU A 92 -14.93 -1.59 -12.50
C LEU A 92 -14.80 -1.38 -14.00
N ALA A 93 -14.98 -2.43 -14.79
CA ALA A 93 -14.96 -2.32 -16.25
C ALA A 93 -16.11 -1.44 -16.77
N SER A 94 -17.31 -1.57 -16.21
CA SER A 94 -18.48 -0.82 -16.68
C SER A 94 -18.51 0.64 -16.24
N VAL A 95 -18.06 0.95 -15.02
CA VAL A 95 -18.14 2.31 -14.46
C VAL A 95 -16.84 3.10 -14.64
N CYS A 96 -15.70 2.46 -14.39
CA CYS A 96 -14.38 3.11 -14.42
C CYS A 96 -13.62 2.88 -15.73
N GLY A 97 -14.06 1.95 -16.58
CA GLY A 97 -13.32 1.54 -17.78
C GLY A 97 -12.00 0.82 -17.48
N ALA A 98 -11.79 0.40 -16.23
CA ALA A 98 -10.54 -0.18 -15.76
C ALA A 98 -10.58 -1.71 -15.84
N GLU A 99 -9.93 -2.28 -16.86
CA GLU A 99 -9.82 -3.73 -17.02
C GLU A 99 -8.65 -4.30 -16.19
N LEU A 100 -9.00 -4.92 -15.07
CA LEU A 100 -8.05 -5.63 -14.20
C LEU A 100 -8.30 -7.13 -14.27
N SER A 101 -7.26 -7.94 -14.12
CA SER A 101 -7.44 -9.36 -13.83
C SER A 101 -7.95 -9.57 -12.40
N ILE A 102 -8.54 -10.74 -12.12
CA ILE A 102 -8.99 -11.13 -10.78
C ILE A 102 -7.84 -10.99 -9.75
N SER A 103 -6.63 -11.41 -10.13
CA SER A 103 -5.43 -11.24 -9.30
C SER A 103 -5.05 -9.78 -9.08
N GLY A 104 -5.29 -8.91 -10.07
CA GLY A 104 -5.11 -7.47 -9.95
C GLY A 104 -6.05 -6.88 -8.89
N ILE A 105 -7.32 -7.27 -8.91
CA ILE A 105 -8.32 -6.84 -7.93
C ILE A 105 -7.94 -7.32 -6.53
N ALA A 106 -7.56 -8.60 -6.38
CA ALA A 106 -7.12 -9.13 -5.08
C ALA A 106 -5.94 -8.33 -4.47
N ARG A 107 -4.96 -7.95 -5.30
CA ARG A 107 -3.83 -7.10 -4.88
C ARG A 107 -4.28 -5.69 -4.50
N VAL A 108 -5.24 -5.13 -5.23
CA VAL A 108 -5.82 -3.81 -4.93
C VAL A 108 -6.55 -3.83 -3.59
N LEU A 109 -7.40 -4.83 -3.35
CA LEU A 109 -8.11 -4.98 -2.08
C LEU A 109 -7.15 -5.13 -0.90
N THR A 110 -6.10 -5.95 -1.05
CA THR A 110 -5.05 -6.12 -0.05
C THR A 110 -4.34 -4.79 0.23
N ARG A 111 -4.00 -4.03 -0.81
CA ARG A 111 -3.39 -2.69 -0.68
C ARG A 111 -4.32 -1.70 0.02
N LEU A 112 -5.62 -1.77 -0.23
CA LEU A 112 -6.64 -0.94 0.42
C LEU A 112 -6.94 -1.36 1.87
N GLN A 113 -6.26 -2.41 2.37
CA GLN A 113 -6.49 -3.04 3.68
C GLN A 113 -7.93 -3.55 3.85
N LEU A 114 -8.58 -3.90 2.74
CA LEU A 114 -9.91 -4.50 2.72
C LEU A 114 -9.73 -6.02 2.82
N ASN A 115 -9.70 -6.51 4.06
CA ASN A 115 -9.59 -7.94 4.33
C ASN A 115 -10.94 -8.64 4.17
N ARG A 116 -10.91 -9.92 3.83
CA ARG A 116 -12.08 -10.79 3.76
C ARG A 116 -12.75 -10.84 5.13
N LYS A 117 -13.93 -10.24 5.28
CA LYS A 117 -14.78 -10.49 6.45
C LYS A 117 -15.39 -11.88 6.30
N GLN A 118 -15.25 -12.72 7.34
CA GLN A 118 -16.13 -13.88 7.47
C GLN A 118 -17.54 -13.35 7.71
N LEU A 119 -18.44 -13.61 6.76
CA LEU A 119 -19.85 -13.43 7.00
C LEU A 119 -20.28 -14.48 8.01
N SER A 120 -20.63 -14.02 9.21
CA SER A 120 -21.50 -14.79 10.10
C SER A 120 -22.83 -14.95 9.38
N LYS A 121 -23.23 -16.19 9.10
CA LYS A 121 -24.57 -16.49 8.59
C LYS A 121 -25.54 -16.26 9.75
N GLN A 122 -26.08 -15.04 9.88
CA GLN A 122 -27.22 -14.83 10.76
C GLN A 122 -28.42 -15.60 10.20
N ALA A 123 -29.13 -16.32 11.06
CA ALA A 123 -30.40 -16.95 10.70
C ALA A 123 -31.38 -15.85 10.27
N ALA A 124 -32.21 -16.12 9.26
CA ALA A 124 -33.19 -15.13 8.77
C ALA A 124 -34.22 -14.71 9.84
N GLU A 125 -34.41 -15.55 10.87
CA GLU A 125 -35.26 -15.29 12.03
C GLU A 125 -34.60 -14.42 13.10
N HIS A 126 -33.30 -14.10 12.93
CA HIS A 126 -32.55 -13.30 13.90
C HIS A 126 -33.03 -11.85 13.89
N ASN A 127 -33.70 -11.46 14.99
CA ASN A 127 -34.15 -10.11 15.23
C ASN A 127 -33.45 -9.55 16.47
N ASP A 128 -32.49 -8.65 16.25
CA ASP A 128 -31.68 -8.02 17.30
C ASP A 128 -32.51 -7.27 18.33
N GLN A 129 -33.63 -6.66 17.92
CA GLN A 129 -34.49 -5.92 18.84
C GLN A 129 -35.18 -6.87 19.82
N LEU A 130 -35.76 -7.96 19.32
CA LEU A 130 -36.39 -8.99 20.16
C LEU A 130 -35.37 -9.63 21.10
N ARG A 131 -34.15 -9.88 20.60
CA ARG A 131 -33.07 -10.44 21.41
C ARG A 131 -32.65 -9.49 22.53
N THR A 132 -32.51 -8.20 22.25
CA THR A 132 -32.13 -7.20 23.27
C THR A 132 -33.19 -7.11 24.37
N VAL A 133 -34.48 -7.15 24.01
CA VAL A 133 -35.58 -7.16 24.97
C VAL A 133 -35.53 -8.43 25.82
N TRP A 134 -35.35 -9.59 25.19
CA TRP A 134 -35.24 -10.87 25.90
C TRP A 134 -34.02 -10.92 26.82
N GLU A 135 -32.86 -10.42 26.39
CA GLU A 135 -31.64 -10.35 27.21
C GLU A 135 -31.85 -9.45 28.45
N ALA A 136 -32.56 -8.32 28.29
CA ALA A 136 -32.92 -7.45 29.40
C ALA A 136 -33.90 -8.11 30.39
N GLU A 137 -34.89 -8.86 29.88
CA GLU A 137 -35.82 -9.63 30.71
C GLU A 137 -35.12 -10.77 31.44
N MET A 138 -34.21 -11.49 30.78
CA MET A 138 -33.46 -12.61 31.39
C MET A 138 -32.44 -12.16 32.42
N ALA A 139 -31.91 -10.94 32.32
CA ALA A 139 -30.95 -10.39 33.27
C ALA A 139 -31.46 -10.33 34.72
N GLN A 140 -32.79 -10.44 34.94
CA GLN A 140 -33.39 -10.51 36.28
C GLN A 140 -33.10 -11.84 37.01
N TYR A 141 -32.78 -12.91 36.28
CA TYR A 141 -32.45 -14.21 36.85
C TYR A 141 -30.94 -14.33 37.03
N THR A 142 -30.46 -14.10 38.26
CA THR A 142 -29.03 -14.12 38.58
C THR A 142 -28.53 -15.52 38.95
N ASP A 143 -29.42 -16.42 39.35
CA ASP A 143 -29.09 -17.78 39.75
C ASP A 143 -29.11 -18.71 38.53
N PRO A 144 -28.00 -19.37 38.15
CA PRO A 144 -27.95 -20.28 37.02
C PRO A 144 -28.80 -21.55 37.19
N ASP A 145 -29.07 -21.98 38.42
CA ASP A 145 -29.74 -23.26 38.70
C ASP A 145 -31.24 -23.24 38.36
N VAL A 146 -31.80 -22.07 38.04
CA VAL A 146 -33.20 -21.92 37.61
C VAL A 146 -33.42 -22.24 36.13
N PHE A 147 -32.34 -22.41 35.35
CA PHE A 147 -32.43 -22.66 33.91
C PHE A 147 -32.34 -24.15 33.58
N VAL A 148 -33.33 -24.64 32.83
CA VAL A 148 -33.31 -25.97 32.20
C VAL A 148 -33.48 -25.78 30.70
N ALA A 149 -32.50 -26.22 29.90
CA ALA A 149 -32.54 -26.15 28.44
C ALA A 149 -32.87 -27.54 27.86
N LEU A 150 -33.79 -27.58 26.92
CA LEU A 150 -34.16 -28.75 26.14
C LEU A 150 -33.97 -28.40 24.67
N ASP A 151 -33.34 -29.29 23.90
CA ASP A 151 -33.15 -29.13 22.46
C ASP A 151 -33.53 -30.45 21.76
N GLU A 152 -34.23 -30.35 20.64
CA GLU A 152 -34.63 -31.50 19.84
C GLU A 152 -33.60 -31.72 18.73
N SER A 153 -33.08 -32.95 18.63
CA SER A 153 -32.04 -33.34 17.65
C SER A 153 -32.62 -33.66 16.28
#